data_AF-A0A841NEL2-F1
#
_entry.id   AF-A0A841NEL2-F1
#
_cell.length_a   1.000
_cell.length_b   1.000
_cell.length_c   1.000
_cell.angle_alpha   90.00
_cell.angle_beta   90.00
_cell.angle_gamma   90.00
#
_symmetry.space_group_name_H-M   'P 1'
#
loop_
_entity.id
_entity.type
_entity.pdbx_description
1 polymer ?
#
loop_
_entity_poly.entity_id
_entity_poly.type
_entity_poly.pdbx_seq_one_letter_code
_entity_poly.pdbx_strand_id
1 'polypeptide(L)'
;MAKDFSWKSLFINDNDKDGESKQNTNTSAELPDEARFPTSVASPNIGSTGTASNVNITGNPFINEILDVYQKGFDSLNNEGFDFYELYKSVHAVGINNPQSYQMAFAMGKSLRPEISKEFLLDKSQYYISEIEKVFQNYDVIGNSKQKELSNSIVQKKENLSKQIADLQAQITKLQNDLQIKNMELERIDIDNKQMFLEIQQKIEANNLAKQKILESINTVVAGIKQYL
;
A
#
# COMPACT_ATOMS: atom_id res chain seq x y z
N MET A 1 1.42 8.02 0.11
CA MET A 1 0.21 7.63 0.87
C MET A 1 -0.12 6.19 0.53
N ALA A 2 0.08 5.25 1.46
CA ALA A 2 -0.41 3.89 1.32
C ALA A 2 -1.91 3.89 1.65
N LYS A 3 -2.74 3.30 0.78
CA LYS A 3 -4.13 3.02 1.14
C LYS A 3 -4.10 1.96 2.24
N ASP A 4 -4.71 2.24 3.38
CA ASP A 4 -4.85 1.31 4.48
C ASP A 4 -5.56 0.05 4.00
N PHE A 5 -4.87 -1.08 4.06
CA PHE A 5 -5.43 -2.39 3.73
C PHE A 5 -6.43 -2.77 4.83
N SER A 6 -7.72 -2.72 4.50
CA SER A 6 -8.79 -3.18 5.38
C SER A 6 -9.10 -4.64 5.10
N TRP A 7 -8.84 -5.50 6.09
CA TRP A 7 -9.12 -6.93 6.01
C TRP A 7 -10.61 -7.23 5.82
N LYS A 8 -11.50 -6.30 6.21
CA LYS A 8 -12.96 -6.42 5.98
C LYS A 8 -13.32 -6.57 4.50
N SER A 9 -12.50 -6.03 3.60
CA SER A 9 -12.63 -6.23 2.14
C SER A 9 -12.36 -7.65 1.67
N LEU A 10 -11.90 -8.53 2.56
CA LEU A 10 -11.79 -9.97 2.29
C LEU A 10 -13.12 -10.68 2.51
N PHE A 11 -14.00 -10.14 3.37
CA PHE A 11 -15.19 -10.83 3.89
C PHE A 11 -16.51 -10.14 3.51
N ILE A 12 -16.45 -8.91 3.00
CA ILE A 12 -17.60 -8.12 2.55
C ILE A 12 -17.43 -7.86 1.05
N ASN A 13 -18.43 -8.23 0.25
CA ASN A 13 -18.50 -7.83 -1.16
C ASN A 13 -18.81 -6.34 -1.24
N ASP A 14 -17.90 -5.54 -1.81
CA ASP A 14 -18.07 -4.10 -2.08
C ASP A 14 -19.04 -3.84 -3.27
N ASN A 15 -20.30 -4.31 -3.19
CA ASN A 15 -21.29 -4.14 -4.27
C ASN A 15 -22.35 -3.06 -4.04
N ASP A 16 -22.32 -2.32 -2.94
CA ASP A 16 -23.33 -1.27 -2.68
C ASP A 16 -22.72 0.14 -2.67
N LYS A 17 -22.39 0.65 -3.87
CA LYS A 17 -22.28 2.09 -4.14
C LYS A 17 -22.73 2.39 -5.58
N ASP A 18 -24.02 2.71 -5.74
CA ASP A 18 -24.54 3.32 -6.96
C ASP A 18 -24.23 4.82 -7.03
N GLY A 19 -23.81 5.28 -8.22
CA GLY A 19 -23.71 6.71 -8.57
C GLY A 19 -22.78 7.12 -9.72
N GLU A 20 -23.10 6.70 -10.96
CA GLU A 20 -22.80 7.32 -12.28
C GLU A 20 -21.40 7.32 -12.95
N SER A 21 -21.32 6.49 -14.02
CA SER A 21 -20.88 6.78 -15.41
C SER A 21 -19.40 6.67 -15.87
N LYS A 22 -19.06 5.58 -16.61
CA LYS A 22 -18.82 5.52 -18.08
C LYS A 22 -18.03 4.26 -18.53
N GLN A 23 -18.63 3.56 -19.50
CA GLN A 23 -18.13 2.62 -20.53
C GLN A 23 -16.58 2.53 -20.74
N ASN A 24 -15.95 1.35 -20.75
CA ASN A 24 -15.86 0.40 -21.88
C ASN A 24 -14.81 -0.74 -21.69
N THR A 25 -15.15 -1.92 -22.23
CA THR A 25 -14.33 -3.07 -22.73
C THR A 25 -13.55 -4.05 -21.83
N ASN A 26 -14.03 -5.31 -21.87
CA ASN A 26 -13.36 -6.63 -21.93
C ASN A 26 -12.36 -6.99 -20.82
N THR A 27 -12.61 -7.97 -19.94
CA THR A 27 -12.74 -9.40 -20.28
C THR A 27 -13.47 -10.13 -19.16
N SER A 28 -14.52 -10.86 -19.53
CA SER A 28 -15.31 -11.72 -18.65
C SER A 28 -14.48 -12.93 -18.23
N ALA A 29 -14.20 -13.05 -16.94
CA ALA A 29 -13.98 -14.34 -16.29
C ALA A 29 -15.14 -14.51 -15.30
N GLU A 30 -16.19 -15.14 -15.79
CA GLU A 30 -17.36 -15.59 -15.05
C GLU A 30 -16.86 -16.57 -13.97
N LEU A 31 -16.91 -16.13 -12.70
CA LEU A 31 -16.71 -17.00 -11.55
C LEU A 31 -17.99 -17.81 -11.32
N PRO A 32 -17.90 -19.09 -10.89
CA PRO A 32 -19.07 -19.88 -10.61
C PRO A 32 -19.85 -19.27 -9.44
N ASP A 33 -21.11 -18.97 -9.70
CA ASP A 33 -22.13 -18.62 -8.73
C ASP A 33 -22.40 -19.88 -7.87
N GLU A 34 -21.74 -19.99 -6.71
CA GLU A 34 -22.18 -20.66 -5.46
C GLU A 34 -21.01 -20.95 -4.50
N ALA A 35 -20.71 -19.99 -3.63
CA ALA A 35 -20.17 -20.24 -2.29
C ALA A 35 -20.54 -19.02 -1.41
N ARG A 36 -21.62 -19.13 -0.62
CA ARG A 36 -22.14 -18.01 0.19
C ARG A 36 -21.74 -18.21 1.66
N PHE A 37 -21.46 -17.15 2.45
CA PHE A 37 -22.33 -15.97 2.66
C PHE A 37 -21.61 -14.62 2.66
N PRO A 38 -22.29 -13.56 2.15
CA PRO A 38 -23.00 -12.64 3.05
C PRO A 38 -24.34 -12.08 2.51
N THR A 39 -25.27 -11.70 3.42
CA THR A 39 -26.19 -10.57 3.20
C THR A 39 -26.45 -9.86 4.53
N SER A 40 -26.08 -8.57 4.62
CA SER A 40 -26.38 -7.71 5.76
C SER A 40 -27.83 -7.24 5.70
N VAL A 41 -28.62 -7.53 6.74
CA VAL A 41 -29.78 -6.71 7.08
C VAL A 41 -29.46 -5.93 8.35
N ALA A 42 -29.75 -4.63 8.29
CA ALA A 42 -29.42 -3.63 9.29
C ALA A 42 -29.93 -3.98 10.70
N SER A 43 -29.21 -3.52 11.73
CA SER A 43 -29.66 -3.53 13.13
C SER A 43 -31.03 -2.84 13.30
N PRO A 44 -31.87 -3.30 14.25
CA PRO A 44 -31.74 -2.81 15.62
C PRO A 44 -31.85 -3.89 16.70
N ASN A 45 -30.94 -3.79 17.67
CA ASN A 45 -31.06 -4.12 19.11
C ASN A 45 -32.17 -5.10 19.55
N ILE A 46 -31.80 -6.34 19.90
CA ILE A 46 -32.54 -7.18 20.86
C ILE A 46 -31.50 -7.86 21.76
N GLY A 47 -31.58 -7.58 23.07
CA GLY A 47 -30.76 -8.22 24.07
C GLY A 47 -30.99 -9.73 24.11
N SER A 48 -29.90 -10.48 24.11
CA SER A 48 -29.91 -11.88 24.53
C SER A 48 -28.70 -12.10 25.42
N THR A 49 -29.00 -12.28 26.70
CA THR A 49 -28.09 -12.76 27.74
C THR A 49 -27.74 -14.21 27.43
N GLY A 50 -26.72 -14.40 26.60
CA GLY A 50 -26.02 -15.67 26.42
C GLY A 50 -24.54 -15.39 26.64
N THR A 51 -23.98 -16.01 27.67
CA THR A 51 -22.60 -15.83 28.13
C THR A 51 -21.61 -16.02 27.00
N ALA A 52 -21.17 -14.92 26.38
CA ALA A 52 -20.00 -14.92 25.51
C ALA A 52 -18.79 -15.19 26.41
N SER A 53 -18.42 -16.47 26.50
CA SER A 53 -17.11 -16.86 27.00
C SER A 53 -16.09 -16.10 26.17
N ASN A 54 -15.47 -15.10 26.80
CA ASN A 54 -14.48 -14.23 26.19
C ASN A 54 -13.18 -15.04 26.06
N VAL A 55 -13.16 -15.88 25.05
CA VAL A 55 -12.10 -16.82 24.77
C VAL A 55 -11.11 -16.11 23.85
N ASN A 56 -10.27 -15.27 24.45
CA ASN A 56 -9.03 -14.78 23.82
C ASN A 56 -8.04 -15.97 23.73
N ILE A 57 -8.33 -16.96 22.89
CA ILE A 57 -7.51 -18.18 22.76
C ILE A 57 -6.22 -17.96 21.96
N THR A 58 -6.07 -16.84 21.26
CA THR A 58 -4.86 -16.52 20.52
C THR A 58 -4.69 -15.02 20.51
N GLY A 59 -3.46 -14.51 20.68
CA GLY A 59 -3.14 -13.07 20.60
C GLY A 59 -3.40 -12.43 19.22
N ASN A 60 -4.22 -13.05 18.37
CA ASN A 60 -4.64 -12.55 17.08
C ASN A 60 -5.83 -11.60 17.26
N PRO A 61 -5.69 -10.30 16.95
CA PRO A 61 -6.76 -9.32 17.17
C PRO A 61 -7.99 -9.53 16.28
N PHE A 62 -7.89 -10.35 15.23
CA PHE A 62 -8.97 -10.60 14.27
C PHE A 62 -9.80 -11.84 14.60
N ILE A 63 -9.41 -12.65 15.59
CA ILE A 63 -10.05 -13.94 15.85
C ILE A 63 -11.54 -13.80 16.16
N ASN A 64 -11.92 -12.82 16.97
CA ASN A 64 -13.32 -12.63 17.37
C ASN A 64 -14.20 -12.19 16.19
N GLU A 65 -13.66 -11.36 15.28
CA GLU A 65 -14.41 -10.91 14.11
C GLU A 65 -14.52 -12.04 13.07
N ILE A 66 -13.47 -12.86 12.90
CA ILE A 66 -13.53 -14.05 12.04
C ILE A 66 -14.55 -15.05 12.59
N LEU A 67 -14.53 -15.32 13.90
CA LEU A 67 -15.52 -16.18 14.54
C LEU A 67 -16.96 -15.68 14.35
N ASP A 68 -17.18 -14.37 14.46
CA ASP A 68 -18.49 -13.76 14.19
C ASP A 68 -18.94 -13.94 12.73
N VAL A 69 -18.02 -13.83 11.76
CA VAL A 69 -18.32 -14.09 10.34
C VAL A 69 -18.71 -15.55 10.13
N TYR A 70 -17.97 -16.51 10.69
CA TYR A 70 -18.29 -17.93 10.55
C TYR A 70 -19.59 -18.29 11.27
N GLN A 71 -19.86 -17.72 12.45
CA GLN A 71 -21.10 -17.95 13.18
C GLN A 71 -22.31 -17.45 12.38
N LYS A 72 -22.24 -16.23 11.84
CA LYS A 72 -23.30 -15.67 11.00
C LYS A 72 -23.50 -16.46 9.71
N GLY A 73 -22.40 -16.88 9.07
CA GLY A 73 -22.44 -17.73 7.88
C GLY A 73 -23.11 -19.08 8.15
N PHE A 74 -22.79 -19.70 9.29
CA PHE A 74 -23.46 -20.92 9.73
C PHE A 74 -24.94 -20.70 10.01
N ASP A 75 -25.31 -19.60 10.67
CA ASP A 75 -26.72 -19.27 10.94
C ASP A 75 -27.52 -19.02 9.65
N SER A 76 -26.90 -18.46 8.62
CA SER A 76 -27.55 -18.23 7.32
C SER A 76 -27.71 -19.47 6.45
N LEU A 77 -27.05 -20.59 6.77
CA LEU A 77 -27.27 -21.89 6.12
C LEU A 77 -28.58 -22.56 6.56
N ASN A 78 -29.22 -22.06 7.62
CA ASN A 78 -30.38 -22.70 8.21
C ASN A 78 -31.52 -22.86 7.19
N ASN A 79 -32.11 -24.04 7.17
CA ASN A 79 -33.25 -24.36 6.32
C ASN A 79 -34.55 -24.42 7.14
N GLU A 80 -35.70 -24.27 6.48
CA GLU A 80 -36.98 -24.35 7.18
C GLU A 80 -37.22 -25.74 7.80
N GLY A 81 -37.69 -25.75 9.05
CA GLY A 81 -38.02 -26.95 9.80
C GLY A 81 -36.93 -27.40 10.78
N PHE A 82 -37.18 -28.50 11.49
CA PHE A 82 -36.20 -29.06 12.41
C PHE A 82 -35.22 -29.97 11.65
N ASP A 83 -33.93 -29.60 11.67
CA ASP A 83 -32.82 -30.36 11.09
C ASP A 83 -31.60 -30.38 12.03
N PHE A 84 -30.40 -30.64 11.48
CA PHE A 84 -29.15 -30.62 12.25
C PHE A 84 -28.87 -29.27 12.91
N TYR A 85 -29.22 -28.14 12.29
CA TYR A 85 -28.93 -26.81 12.83
C TYR A 85 -29.68 -26.55 14.14
N GLU A 86 -30.98 -26.88 14.19
CA GLU A 86 -31.77 -26.70 15.42
C GLU A 86 -31.37 -27.70 16.52
N LEU A 87 -30.96 -28.91 16.14
CA LEU A 87 -30.35 -29.87 17.06
C LEU A 87 -29.04 -29.31 17.65
N TYR A 88 -28.16 -28.77 16.78
CA TYR A 88 -26.90 -28.15 17.19
C TYR A 88 -27.15 -27.00 18.16
N LYS A 89 -28.08 -26.08 17.87
CA LYS A 89 -28.41 -24.98 18.78
C LYS A 89 -28.89 -25.46 20.15
N SER A 90 -29.77 -26.45 20.16
CA SER A 90 -30.33 -27.02 21.40
C SER A 90 -29.24 -27.67 22.27
N VAL A 91 -28.33 -28.41 21.63
CA VAL A 91 -27.19 -29.04 22.29
C VAL A 91 -26.17 -27.99 22.74
N HIS A 92 -25.85 -27.03 21.89
CA HIS A 92 -24.87 -25.98 22.16
C HIS A 92 -25.29 -25.09 23.33
N ALA A 93 -26.58 -24.76 23.44
CA ALA A 93 -27.12 -23.96 24.54
C ALA A 93 -26.97 -24.63 25.92
N VAL A 94 -27.03 -25.96 25.98
CA VAL A 94 -26.88 -26.73 27.22
C VAL A 94 -25.42 -27.16 27.45
N GLY A 95 -24.67 -27.36 26.38
CA GLY A 95 -23.27 -27.75 26.36
C GLY A 95 -23.03 -29.00 25.51
N ILE A 96 -22.15 -28.86 24.51
CA ILE A 96 -21.84 -29.91 23.52
C ILE A 96 -21.27 -31.21 24.11
N ASN A 97 -20.76 -31.16 25.35
CA ASN A 97 -20.19 -32.32 26.04
C ASN A 97 -21.21 -33.06 26.92
N ASN A 98 -22.49 -32.64 26.94
CA ASN A 98 -23.55 -33.24 27.76
C ASN A 98 -24.37 -34.25 26.93
N PRO A 99 -24.26 -35.57 27.15
CA PRO A 99 -24.98 -36.58 26.37
C PRO A 99 -26.51 -36.46 26.44
N GLN A 100 -27.05 -36.04 27.59
CA GLN A 100 -28.48 -35.87 27.81
C GLN A 100 -29.05 -34.74 26.95
N SER A 101 -28.25 -33.71 26.62
CA SER A 101 -28.69 -32.62 25.74
C SER A 101 -29.05 -33.12 24.34
N TYR A 102 -28.28 -34.07 23.79
CA TYR A 102 -28.55 -34.68 22.49
C TYR A 102 -29.84 -35.51 22.51
N GLN A 103 -30.07 -36.28 23.58
CA GLN A 103 -31.29 -37.09 23.73
C GLN A 103 -32.53 -36.21 23.81
N MET A 104 -32.47 -35.14 24.59
CA MET A 104 -33.57 -34.20 24.75
C MET A 104 -33.87 -33.45 23.43
N ALA A 105 -32.84 -32.92 22.78
CA ALA A 105 -32.98 -32.21 21.51
C ALA A 105 -33.52 -33.14 20.40
N PHE A 106 -33.06 -34.39 20.35
CA PHE A 106 -33.58 -35.38 19.40
C PHE A 106 -35.06 -35.74 19.67
N ALA A 107 -35.45 -35.93 20.93
CA ALA A 107 -36.83 -36.21 21.30
C ALA A 107 -37.77 -35.05 20.93
N MET A 108 -37.34 -33.80 21.16
CA MET A 108 -38.07 -32.60 20.71
C MET A 108 -38.14 -32.51 19.18
N GLY A 109 -37.05 -32.79 18.48
CA GLY A 109 -37.07 -32.84 17.01
C GLY A 109 -38.06 -33.88 16.48
N LYS A 110 -38.07 -35.09 17.07
CA LYS A 110 -39.01 -36.17 16.71
C LYS A 110 -40.48 -35.81 16.93
N SER A 111 -40.81 -35.01 17.94
CA SER A 111 -42.20 -34.56 18.16
C SER A 111 -42.65 -33.52 17.13
N LEU A 112 -41.72 -32.69 16.63
CA LEU A 112 -41.98 -31.71 15.58
C LEU A 112 -41.99 -32.33 14.17
N ARG A 113 -41.11 -33.31 13.94
CA ARG A 113 -40.98 -34.02 12.66
C ARG A 113 -40.72 -35.52 12.91
N PRO A 114 -41.77 -36.36 12.84
CA PRO A 114 -41.67 -37.79 13.10
C PRO A 114 -40.66 -38.53 12.21
N GLU A 115 -40.45 -38.03 11.00
CA GLU A 115 -39.53 -38.55 9.99
C GLU A 115 -38.04 -38.35 10.32
N ILE A 116 -37.68 -37.56 11.33
CA ILE A 116 -36.26 -37.30 11.68
C ILE A 116 -35.59 -38.60 12.12
N SER A 117 -34.55 -39.03 11.42
CA SER A 117 -33.71 -40.15 11.85
C SER A 117 -32.30 -39.67 12.19
N LYS A 118 -31.52 -40.56 12.81
CA LYS A 118 -30.09 -40.31 13.04
C LYS A 118 -29.37 -40.10 11.71
N GLU A 119 -29.70 -40.91 10.71
CA GLU A 119 -29.11 -40.87 9.37
C GLU A 119 -29.41 -39.55 8.68
N PHE A 120 -30.65 -39.04 8.81
CA PHE A 120 -31.03 -37.73 8.30
C PHE A 120 -30.21 -36.59 8.94
N LEU A 121 -30.03 -36.62 10.27
CA LEU A 121 -29.25 -35.61 10.98
C LEU A 121 -27.76 -35.67 10.63
N LEU A 122 -27.21 -36.87 10.40
CA LEU A 122 -25.84 -37.05 9.94
C LEU A 122 -25.65 -36.53 8.52
N ASP A 123 -26.57 -36.82 7.61
CA ASP A 123 -26.55 -36.29 6.24
C ASP A 123 -26.61 -34.75 6.23
N LYS A 124 -27.53 -34.18 7.01
CA LYS A 124 -27.62 -32.73 7.18
C LYS A 124 -26.37 -32.15 7.83
N SER A 125 -25.78 -32.80 8.83
CA SER A 125 -24.52 -32.33 9.42
C SER A 125 -23.40 -32.25 8.38
N GLN A 126 -23.34 -33.21 7.44
CA GLN A 126 -22.34 -33.18 6.39
C GLN A 126 -22.56 -32.04 5.41
N TYR A 127 -23.83 -31.73 5.11
CA TYR A 127 -24.14 -30.53 4.32
C TYR A 127 -23.54 -29.27 4.96
N TYR A 128 -23.83 -29.00 6.24
CA TYR A 128 -23.30 -27.82 6.93
C TYR A 128 -21.76 -27.81 7.01
N ILE A 129 -21.13 -28.96 7.30
CA ILE A 129 -19.66 -29.06 7.32
C ILE A 129 -19.08 -28.73 5.93
N SER A 130 -19.65 -29.31 4.87
CA SER A 130 -19.17 -29.07 3.50
C SER A 130 -19.30 -27.61 3.08
N GLU A 131 -20.36 -26.92 3.49
CA GLU A 131 -20.54 -25.50 3.19
C GLU A 131 -19.52 -24.62 3.95
N ILE A 132 -19.24 -24.93 5.22
CA ILE A 132 -18.19 -24.25 5.99
C ILE A 132 -16.82 -24.48 5.34
N GLU A 133 -16.53 -25.71 4.91
CA GLU A 133 -15.27 -26.04 4.22
C GLU A 133 -15.13 -25.27 2.90
N LYS A 134 -16.19 -25.16 2.09
CA LYS A 134 -16.19 -24.36 0.85
C LYS A 134 -15.86 -22.89 1.13
N VAL A 135 -16.50 -22.29 2.14
CA VAL A 135 -16.25 -20.90 2.54
C VAL A 135 -14.80 -20.71 2.99
N PHE A 136 -14.28 -21.65 3.80
CA PHE A 136 -12.87 -21.64 4.21
C PHE A 136 -11.93 -21.68 3.01
N GLN A 137 -12.12 -22.62 2.07
CA GLN A 137 -11.26 -22.74 0.90
C GLN A 137 -11.27 -21.46 0.05
N ASN A 138 -12.43 -20.82 -0.11
CA ASN A 138 -12.53 -19.56 -0.83
C ASN A 138 -11.71 -18.45 -0.15
N TYR A 139 -11.87 -18.27 1.17
CA TYR A 139 -11.11 -17.26 1.91
C TYR A 139 -9.61 -17.56 1.98
N ASP A 140 -9.20 -18.82 2.05
CA ASP A 140 -7.79 -19.21 2.02
C ASP A 140 -7.15 -18.83 0.67
N VAL A 141 -7.84 -19.14 -0.44
CA VAL A 141 -7.37 -18.76 -1.79
C VAL A 141 -7.29 -17.24 -1.94
N ILE A 142 -8.33 -16.50 -1.54
CA ILE A 142 -8.36 -15.04 -1.61
C ILE A 142 -7.25 -14.43 -0.74
N GLY A 143 -7.08 -14.92 0.49
CA GLY A 143 -6.07 -14.46 1.43
C GLY A 143 -4.65 -14.68 0.90
N ASN A 144 -4.35 -15.88 0.42
CA ASN A 144 -3.06 -16.23 -0.17
C ASN A 144 -2.79 -15.43 -1.46
N SER A 145 -3.81 -15.20 -2.30
CA SER A 145 -3.66 -14.36 -3.50
C SER A 145 -3.32 -12.91 -3.14
N LYS A 146 -4.08 -12.29 -2.23
CA LYS A 146 -3.83 -10.91 -1.79
C LYS A 146 -2.46 -10.77 -1.09
N GLN A 147 -2.03 -11.77 -0.34
CA GLN A 147 -0.68 -11.80 0.24
C GLN A 147 0.40 -11.81 -0.84
N LYS A 148 0.25 -12.65 -1.87
CA LYS A 148 1.18 -12.74 -3.00
C LYS A 148 1.21 -11.44 -3.82
N GLU A 149 0.06 -10.86 -4.11
CA GLU A 149 -0.06 -9.58 -4.83
C GLU A 149 0.63 -8.45 -4.06
N LEU A 150 0.40 -8.36 -2.74
CA LEU A 150 1.03 -7.35 -1.90
C LEU A 150 2.56 -7.53 -1.88
N SER A 151 3.04 -8.77 -1.72
CA SER A 151 4.46 -9.09 -1.76
C SER A 151 5.11 -8.67 -3.08
N ASN A 152 4.48 -9.02 -4.21
CA ASN A 152 4.95 -8.63 -5.54
C ASN A 152 4.96 -7.11 -5.73
N SER A 153 3.92 -6.42 -5.27
CA SER A 153 3.84 -4.95 -5.33
C SER A 153 4.96 -4.28 -4.55
N ILE A 154 5.31 -4.82 -3.36
CA ILE A 154 6.42 -4.32 -2.55
C ILE A 154 7.76 -4.52 -3.28
N VAL A 155 8.00 -5.70 -3.84
CA VAL A 155 9.23 -5.99 -4.60
C VAL A 155 9.38 -5.05 -5.78
N GLN A 156 8.34 -4.89 -6.60
CA GLN A 156 8.36 -3.99 -7.76
C GLN A 156 8.63 -2.54 -7.37
N LYS A 157 8.01 -2.06 -6.28
CA LYS A 157 8.24 -0.69 -5.77
C LYS A 157 9.69 -0.51 -5.30
N LYS A 158 10.24 -1.50 -4.59
CA LYS A 158 11.65 -1.46 -4.14
C LYS A 158 12.61 -1.43 -5.33
N GLU A 159 12.40 -2.28 -6.32
CA GLU A 159 13.24 -2.32 -7.52
C GLU A 159 13.17 -1.02 -8.32
N ASN A 160 11.97 -0.46 -8.50
CA ASN A 160 11.79 0.82 -9.19
C ASN A 160 12.51 1.96 -8.45
N LEU A 161 12.31 2.08 -7.14
CA LEU A 161 13.00 3.09 -6.34
C LEU A 161 14.52 2.90 -6.35
N SER A 162 15.01 1.66 -6.29
CA SER A 162 16.44 1.37 -6.40
C SER A 162 17.03 1.83 -7.73
N LYS A 163 16.31 1.64 -8.84
CA LYS A 163 16.73 2.12 -10.17
C LYS A 163 16.77 3.65 -10.23
N GLN A 164 15.74 4.31 -9.70
CA GLN A 164 15.69 5.78 -9.64
C GLN A 164 16.83 6.35 -8.79
N ILE A 165 17.16 5.71 -7.66
CA ILE A 165 18.30 6.10 -6.82
C ILE A 165 19.61 5.98 -7.61
N ALA A 166 19.83 4.86 -8.30
CA ALA A 166 21.05 4.66 -9.09
C ALA A 166 21.20 5.69 -10.22
N ASP A 167 20.10 6.02 -10.90
CA ASP A 167 20.10 7.06 -11.95
C ASP A 167 20.41 8.44 -11.38
N LEU A 168 19.78 8.82 -10.26
CA LEU A 168 20.08 10.08 -9.57
C LEU A 168 21.54 10.15 -9.11
N GLN A 169 22.11 9.05 -8.60
CA GLN A 169 23.52 8.98 -8.23
C GLN A 169 24.43 9.22 -9.44
N ALA A 170 24.13 8.59 -10.60
CA ALA A 170 24.88 8.81 -11.82
C ALA A 170 24.81 10.27 -12.31
N GLN A 171 23.63 10.90 -12.23
CA GLN A 171 23.45 12.32 -12.55
C GLN A 171 24.25 13.22 -11.61
N ILE A 172 24.28 12.94 -10.30
CA ILE A 172 25.08 13.68 -9.33
C ILE A 172 26.57 13.59 -9.68
N THR A 173 27.09 12.40 -9.96
CA THR A 173 28.51 12.23 -10.33
C THR A 173 28.84 13.01 -11.61
N LYS A 174 27.95 13.00 -12.61
CA LYS A 174 28.13 13.80 -13.82
C LYS A 174 28.20 15.30 -13.51
N LEU A 175 27.25 15.81 -12.72
CA LEU A 175 27.23 17.23 -12.33
C LEU A 175 28.46 17.63 -11.51
N GLN A 176 28.97 16.75 -10.65
CA GLN A 176 30.21 16.98 -9.90
C GLN A 176 31.42 17.09 -10.83
N ASN A 177 31.52 16.23 -11.84
CA ASN A 177 32.58 16.31 -12.84
C ASN A 177 32.46 17.59 -13.68
N ASP A 178 31.26 17.93 -14.15
CA ASP A 178 31.02 19.15 -14.92
C ASP A 178 31.39 20.41 -14.09
N LEU A 179 31.06 20.43 -12.80
CA LEU A 179 31.44 21.49 -11.87
C LEU A 179 32.96 21.60 -11.73
N GLN A 180 33.66 20.48 -11.58
CA GLN A 180 35.13 20.47 -11.49
C GLN A 180 35.77 21.01 -12.76
N ILE A 181 35.27 20.62 -13.94
CA ILE A 181 35.74 21.14 -15.22
C ILE A 181 35.56 22.66 -15.30
N LYS A 182 34.40 23.18 -14.89
CA LYS A 182 34.15 24.62 -14.91
C LYS A 182 35.00 25.42 -13.93
N ASN A 183 35.32 24.86 -12.76
CA ASN A 183 36.28 25.49 -11.85
C ASN A 183 37.68 25.56 -12.46
N MET A 184 38.15 24.50 -13.12
CA MET A 184 39.45 24.51 -13.81
C MET A 184 39.47 25.53 -14.97
N GLU A 185 38.38 25.62 -15.74
CA GLU A 185 38.24 26.65 -16.79
C GLU A 185 38.30 28.06 -16.20
N LEU A 186 37.63 28.30 -15.06
CA LEU A 186 37.64 29.59 -14.38
C LEU A 186 39.04 30.00 -13.93
N GLU A 187 39.80 29.09 -13.30
CA GLU A 187 41.18 29.35 -12.87
C GLU A 187 42.11 29.63 -14.07
N ARG A 188 41.83 29.04 -15.23
CA ARG A 188 42.63 29.23 -16.43
C ARG A 188 42.45 30.60 -17.07
N ILE A 189 41.29 31.24 -16.91
CA ILE A 189 41.02 32.59 -17.43
C ILE A 189 42.05 33.59 -16.90
N ASP A 190 42.37 33.54 -15.62
CA ASP A 190 43.34 34.47 -15.03
C ASP A 190 44.75 34.22 -15.57
N ILE A 191 45.12 32.96 -15.78
CA ILE A 191 46.43 32.56 -16.34
C ILE A 191 46.57 33.07 -17.77
N ASP A 192 45.56 32.82 -18.62
CA ASP A 192 45.59 33.16 -20.04
C ASP A 192 45.65 34.69 -20.26
N ASN A 193 45.02 35.47 -19.38
CA ASN A 193 44.96 36.93 -19.52
C ASN A 193 46.11 37.69 -18.83
N LYS A 194 46.85 37.04 -17.92
CA LYS A 194 47.90 37.69 -17.12
C LYS A 194 48.97 38.35 -17.98
N GLN A 195 49.44 37.67 -19.03
CA GLN A 195 50.51 38.19 -19.89
C GLN A 195 50.03 39.39 -20.71
N MET A 196 48.83 39.32 -21.28
CA MET A 196 48.24 40.44 -22.02
C MET A 196 48.02 41.65 -21.12
N PHE A 197 47.56 41.43 -19.89
CA PHE A 197 47.39 42.50 -18.91
C PHE A 197 48.73 43.19 -18.60
N LEU A 198 49.78 42.42 -18.33
CA LEU A 198 51.13 42.95 -18.07
C LEU A 198 51.66 43.74 -19.27
N GLU A 199 51.48 43.24 -20.49
CA GLU A 199 51.93 43.92 -21.70
C GLU A 199 51.22 45.26 -21.90
N ILE A 200 49.89 45.31 -21.71
CA ILE A 200 49.11 46.55 -21.78
C ILE A 200 49.59 47.53 -20.71
N GLN A 201 49.80 47.08 -19.48
CA GLN A 201 50.29 47.91 -18.39
C GLN A 201 51.65 48.54 -18.71
N GLN A 202 52.61 47.75 -19.20
CA GLN A 202 53.93 48.24 -19.60
C GLN A 202 53.84 49.24 -20.75
N LYS A 203 52.96 49.01 -21.74
CA LYS A 203 52.72 49.95 -22.84
C LYS A 203 52.16 51.29 -22.35
N ILE A 204 51.23 51.28 -21.39
CA ILE A 204 50.68 52.50 -20.78
C ILE A 204 51.78 53.27 -20.04
N GLU A 205 52.59 52.58 -19.22
CA GLU A 205 53.69 53.18 -18.47
C GLU A 205 54.74 53.80 -19.40
N ALA A 206 55.15 53.07 -20.44
CA ALA A 206 56.09 53.57 -21.45
C ALA A 206 55.55 54.80 -22.19
N ASN A 207 54.25 54.81 -22.53
CA ASN A 207 53.62 55.96 -23.18
C ASN A 207 53.63 57.21 -22.29
N ASN A 208 53.27 57.05 -21.01
CA ASN A 208 53.28 58.14 -20.03
C ASN A 208 54.69 58.70 -19.84
N LEU A 209 55.69 57.83 -19.72
CA LEU A 209 57.09 58.22 -19.59
C LEU A 209 57.59 58.97 -20.83
N ALA A 210 57.26 58.46 -22.03
CA ALA A 210 57.63 59.11 -23.29
C ALA A 210 57.03 60.52 -23.39
N LYS A 211 55.74 60.67 -23.03
CA LYS A 211 55.09 61.99 -22.95
C LYS A 211 55.83 62.93 -22.00
N GLN A 212 56.15 62.48 -20.78
CA GLN A 212 56.90 63.29 -19.81
C GLN A 212 58.26 63.72 -20.36
N LYS A 213 59.02 62.79 -20.96
CA LYS A 213 60.33 63.08 -21.56
C LYS A 213 60.25 64.12 -22.67
N ILE A 214 59.24 64.04 -23.52
CA ILE A 214 59.02 65.05 -24.58
C ILE A 214 58.64 66.41 -23.98
N LEU A 215 57.77 66.45 -22.97
CA LEU A 215 57.43 67.70 -22.29
C LEU A 215 58.63 68.32 -21.57
N GLU A 216 59.46 67.52 -20.90
CA GLU A 216 60.72 67.95 -20.29
C GLU A 216 61.68 68.53 -21.35
N SER A 217 61.81 67.86 -22.50
CA SER A 217 62.63 68.31 -23.62
C SER A 217 62.13 69.65 -24.19
N ILE A 218 60.83 69.77 -24.45
CA ILE A 218 60.20 71.01 -24.92
C ILE A 218 60.45 72.14 -23.91
N ASN A 219 60.20 71.91 -22.62
CA ASN A 219 60.42 72.93 -21.59
C ASN A 219 61.89 73.35 -21.48
N THR A 220 62.82 72.41 -21.63
CA THR A 220 64.26 72.71 -21.69
C THR A 220 64.60 73.62 -22.86
N VAL A 221 64.06 73.34 -24.06
CA VAL A 221 64.24 74.20 -25.24
C VAL A 221 63.63 75.58 -25.03
N VAL A 222 62.41 75.65 -24.48
CA VAL A 222 61.74 76.92 -24.15
C VAL A 222 62.54 77.74 -23.14
N ALA A 223 63.11 77.10 -22.12
CA ALA A 223 63.98 77.76 -21.14
C ALA A 223 65.26 78.30 -21.80
N GLY A 224 65.89 77.51 -22.69
CA GLY A 224 67.05 77.95 -23.46
C GLY A 224 66.75 79.15 -24.35
N ILE A 225 65.62 79.16 -25.06
CA ILE A 225 65.18 80.31 -25.86
C ILE A 225 65.08 81.56 -24.99
N LYS A 226 64.42 81.48 -23.84
CA LYS A 226 64.25 82.63 -22.92
C LYS A 226 65.56 83.16 -22.34
N GLN A 227 66.61 82.33 -22.28
CA GLN A 227 67.88 82.68 -21.65
C GLN A 227 68.90 83.25 -22.66
N TYR A 228 68.89 82.78 -23.90
CA TYR A 228 69.95 83.04 -24.88
C TYR A 228 69.53 83.85 -26.11
N LEU A 229 68.23 84.08 -26.31
CA LEU A 229 67.67 84.95 -27.34
C LEU A 229 66.97 86.14 -26.69
#